data_AF-A0A7V2WFH8-F1
#
_entry.id   AF-A0A7V2WFH8-F1
#
_cell.length_a   1.000
_cell.length_b   1.000
_cell.length_c   1.000
_cell.angle_alpha   90.00
_cell.angle_beta   90.00
_cell.angle_gamma   90.00
#
_symmetry.space_group_name_H-M   'P 1'
#
loop_
_entity.id
_entity.type
_entity.pdbx_description
1 polymer ?
#
loop_
_entity_poly.entity_id
_entity_poly.type
_entity_poly.pdbx_seq_one_letter_code
_entity_poly.pdbx_strand_id
1 'polypeptide(L)' 'MPEVKRQALVPYSAHQMYQLVCDIEKYPEFVPHCASSKIVSQSEHEVIATLELDAGPIAKSFTTRNRIQPDE' A
#
# COMPACT_ATOMS: atom_id res chain seq x y z
N MET A 1 0.76 16.64 13.22
CA MET A 1 0.10 15.37 12.85
C MET A 1 0.83 14.25 13.57
N PRO A 2 0.12 13.26 14.14
CA PRO A 2 0.80 12.11 14.73
C PRO A 2 1.57 11.35 13.64
N GLU A 3 2.79 10.92 13.95
CA GLU A 3 3.63 10.11 13.07
C GLU A 3 3.75 8.70 13.66
N VAL A 4 3.57 7.67 12.84
CA VAL A 4 3.69 6.27 13.25
C VAL A 4 4.79 5.62 12.42
N LYS A 5 5.79 5.05 13.10
CA LYS A 5 6.88 4.29 12.46
C LYS A 5 6.83 2.84 12.92
N ARG A 6 6.95 1.92 11.97
CA ARG A 6 7.07 0.47 12.21
C ARG A 6 8.19 -0.07 11.33
N GLN A 7 8.96 -1.00 11.86
CA GLN A 7 10.06 -1.66 11.17
C GLN A 7 10.05 -3.15 11.50
N ALA A 8 10.45 -3.97 10.54
CA ALA A 8 10.61 -5.42 10.69
C ALA A 8 11.77 -5.89 9.82
N LEU A 9 12.54 -6.86 10.31
CA LEU A 9 13.54 -7.57 9.50
C LEU A 9 12.85 -8.72 8.77
N VAL A 10 13.10 -8.83 7.45
CA VAL A 10 12.49 -9.84 6.59
C VAL A 10 13.56 -10.51 5.73
N PRO A 11 13.41 -11.81 5.39
CA PRO A 11 14.37 -12.55 4.58
C PRO A 11 14.17 -12.28 3.06
N TYR A 12 13.91 -11.02 2.68
CA TYR A 12 13.69 -10.59 1.31
C TYR A 12 14.54 -9.36 0.99
N SER A 13 14.95 -9.24 -0.26
CA SER A 13 15.66 -8.05 -0.74
C SER A 13 14.74 -6.81 -0.75
N ALA A 14 15.34 -5.62 -0.68
CA ALA A 14 14.62 -4.36 -0.80
C ALA A 14 13.79 -4.30 -2.10
N HIS A 15 14.35 -4.79 -3.21
CA HIS A 15 13.66 -4.86 -4.50
C HIS A 15 12.41 -5.75 -4.47
N GLN A 16 12.49 -6.94 -3.84
CA GLN A 16 11.32 -7.82 -3.69
C GLN A 16 10.24 -7.18 -2.82
N MET A 17 10.62 -6.53 -1.72
CA MET A 17 9.68 -5.82 -0.85
C MET A 17 9.05 -4.62 -1.56
N TYR A 18 9.83 -3.91 -2.37
CA TYR A 18 9.33 -2.80 -3.20
C TYR A 18 8.30 -3.29 -4.21
N GLN A 19 8.62 -4.35 -4.97
CA GLN A 19 7.69 -4.97 -5.91
C GLN A 19 6.39 -5.42 -5.24
N LEU A 20 6.47 -6.02 -4.04
CA LEU A 20 5.30 -6.43 -3.25
C LEU A 20 4.38 -5.24 -2.91
N VAL A 21 4.96 -4.11 -2.49
CA VAL A 21 4.21 -2.90 -2.13
C VAL A 21 3.70 -2.17 -3.38
N CYS A 22 4.37 -2.28 -4.53
CA CYS A 22 3.86 -1.70 -5.77
C CYS A 22 2.64 -2.47 -6.34
N ASP A 23 2.43 -3.72 -5.96
CA ASP A 23 1.31 -4.56 -6.39
C ASP A 23 0.03 -4.24 -5.60
N ILE A 24 -0.44 -2.99 -5.74
CA ILE A 24 -1.53 -2.42 -4.92
C ILE A 24 -2.84 -3.21 -5.10
N GLU A 25 -3.11 -3.72 -6.31
CA GLU A 25 -4.36 -4.43 -6.61
C GLU A 25 -4.49 -5.75 -5.84
N LYS A 26 -3.38 -6.34 -5.40
CA LYS A 26 -3.37 -7.56 -4.58
C LYS A 26 -3.43 -7.31 -3.09
N TYR A 27 -3.52 -6.06 -2.65
CA TYR A 27 -3.58 -5.75 -1.21
C TYR A 27 -4.70 -6.50 -0.46
N PRO A 28 -5.89 -6.75 -1.02
CA PRO A 28 -6.92 -7.54 -0.35
C PRO A 28 -6.49 -8.98 -0.05
N GLU A 29 -5.49 -9.51 -0.75
CA GLU A 29 -5.00 -10.87 -0.54
C GLU A 29 -4.05 -10.98 0.67
N PHE A 30 -3.32 -9.91 1.03
CA PHE A 30 -2.23 -10.00 2.00
C PHE A 30 -2.16 -8.86 3.02
N VAL A 31 -2.84 -7.73 2.81
CA VAL A 31 -2.90 -6.62 3.77
C VAL A 31 -4.07 -6.86 4.73
N PRO A 32 -3.82 -7.03 6.04
CA PRO A 32 -4.88 -7.23 7.01
C PRO A 32 -5.90 -6.10 6.96
N HIS A 33 -7.19 -6.48 7.01
CA HIS A 33 -8.31 -5.55 6.97
C HIS A 33 -8.49 -4.77 5.67
N CYS A 34 -7.73 -5.05 4.60
CA CYS A 34 -8.00 -4.47 3.29
C CYS A 34 -9.13 -5.24 2.60
N ALA A 35 -10.29 -4.61 2.46
CA ALA A 35 -11.45 -5.20 1.80
C ALA A 35 -11.36 -5.07 0.28
N SER A 36 -10.90 -3.92 -0.20
CA SER A 36 -10.66 -3.68 -1.62
C SER A 36 -9.54 -2.65 -1.83
N SER A 37 -8.95 -2.69 -3.02
CA SER A 37 -7.92 -1.75 -3.46
C SER A 37 -8.11 -1.44 -4.93
N LYS A 38 -7.94 -0.18 -5.31
CA LYS A 38 -8.07 0.25 -6.70
C LYS A 38 -7.07 1.34 -7.05
N ILE A 39 -6.37 1.18 -8.17
CA ILE A 39 -5.57 2.24 -8.77
C ILE A 39 -6.51 3.25 -9.45
N VAL A 40 -6.38 4.51 -9.07
CA VAL A 40 -7.12 5.65 -9.64
C VAL A 40 -6.33 6.28 -10.78
N SER A 41 -5.02 6.40 -10.61
CA SER A 41 -4.09 6.90 -11.64
C SER A 41 -2.69 6.35 -11.39
N GLN A 42 -1.95 6.10 -12.47
CA GLN A 42 -0.56 5.65 -12.41
C GLN A 42 0.25 6.36 -13.49
N SER A 43 1.43 6.83 -13.10
CA SER A 43 2.45 7.41 -13.99
C SER A 43 3.81 6.81 -13.65
N GLU A 44 4.86 7.26 -14.35
CA GLU A 44 6.24 6.84 -14.08
C GLU A 44 6.74 7.28 -12.70
N HIS A 45 6.15 8.32 -12.11
CA HIS A 45 6.64 8.94 -10.87
C HIS A 45 5.68 8.82 -9.69
N GLU A 46 4.40 8.53 -9.93
CA GLU A 46 3.41 8.44 -8.87
C GLU A 46 2.31 7.42 -9.15
N VAL A 47 1.77 6.86 -8.06
CA VAL A 47 0.56 6.05 -8.06
C VAL A 47 -0.45 6.65 -7.09
N ILE A 48 -1.66 6.89 -7.58
CA ILE A 48 -2.81 7.29 -6.78
C ILE A 48 -3.73 6.09 -6.67
N ALA A 49 -4.00 5.64 -5.45
CA ALA A 49 -4.83 4.46 -5.20
C ALA A 49 -5.77 4.67 -4.01
N THR A 50 -6.98 4.13 -4.12
CA THR A 50 -7.95 4.09 -3.03
C THR A 50 -7.95 2.70 -2.40
N LEU A 51 -7.90 2.68 -1.07
CA LEU A 51 -7.99 1.47 -0.25
C LEU A 51 -9.26 1.55 0.58
N GLU A 52 -9.98 0.43 0.65
CA GLU A 52 -11.11 0.23 1.56
C GLU A 52 -10.65 -0.70 2.68
N LEU A 53 -10.77 -0.23 3.93
CA LEU A 53 -10.43 -0.99 5.11
C LEU A 53 -11.67 -1.33 5.93
N ASP A 54 -11.77 -2.61 6.29
CA ASP A 54 -12.82 -3.17 7.15
C ASP A 54 -12.20 -3.77 8.42
N ALA A 55 -12.43 -3.09 9.54
CA ALA A 55 -12.00 -3.53 10.86
C ALA A 55 -13.22 -3.62 11.80
N GLY A 56 -13.90 -4.76 11.74
CA GLY A 56 -15.10 -5.01 12.53
C GLY A 56 -16.25 -4.09 12.12
N PRO A 57 -16.78 -3.23 13.01
CA PRO A 57 -17.88 -2.31 12.67
C PRO A 57 -17.43 -1.06 11.89
N ILE A 58 -16.13 -0.89 11.64
CA ILE A 58 -15.57 0.29 10.98
C ILE A 58 -15.20 -0.07 9.55
N ALA A 59 -15.92 0.53 8.60
CA ALA A 59 -15.56 0.58 7.19
C ALA A 59 -15.08 1.99 6.85
N LYS A 60 -13.88 2.12 6.27
CA LYS A 60 -13.35 3.41 5.81
C LYS A 60 -12.63 3.27 4.49
N SER A 61 -12.79 4.26 3.63
CA SER A 61 -11.98 4.41 2.43
C SER A 61 -11.06 5.61 2.55
N PHE A 62 -9.86 5.51 1.97
CA PHE A 62 -8.97 6.63 1.80
C PHE A 62 -8.16 6.48 0.51
N THR A 63 -7.78 7.61 -0.06
CA THR A 63 -6.93 7.68 -1.25
C THR A 63 -5.53 8.12 -0.86
N THR A 64 -4.54 7.38 -1.37
CA THR A 64 -3.11 7.69 -1.22
C THR A 64 -2.56 8.23 -2.52
N ARG A 65 -1.50 9.04 -2.42
CA ARG A 65 -0.64 9.42 -3.54
C ARG A 65 0.78 9.06 -3.14
N ASN A 66 1.33 8.01 -3.75
CA ASN A 66 2.66 7.49 -3.46
C ASN A 66 3.61 7.89 -4.59
N ARG A 67 4.83 8.33 -4.24
CA ARG A 67 5.91 8.56 -5.21
C ARG A 67 6.63 7.24 -5.48
N ILE A 68 6.86 6.94 -6.75
CA ILE A 68 7.60 5.75 -7.20
C ILE A 68 9.09 6.09 -7.19
N GLN A 69 9.87 5.36 -6.38
CA GLN A 69 11.32 5.46 -6.32
C GLN A 69 11.90 4.04 -6.29
N PRO A 70 12.12 3.43 -7.47
CA PRO A 70 12.82 2.16 -7.54
C PRO A 70 14.27 2.43 -7.15
N ASP A 71 14.80 1.66 -6.19
CA ASP A 71 16.21 1.65 -5.80
C ASP A 71 16.72 2.77 -4.85
N GLU A 72 15.81 3.44 -4.12
CA GLU A 72 16.18 4.29 -2.95
C GLU A 72 16.16 3.51 -1.63
#